data_AF-A0A4R2HX41-F1
#
_entry.id   AF-A0A4R2HX41-F1
#
_cell.length_a   1.000
_cell.length_b   1.000
_cell.length_c   1.000
_cell.angle_alpha   90.00
_cell.angle_beta   90.00
_cell.angle_gamma   90.00
#
_symmetry.space_group_name_H-M   'P 1'
#
loop_
_entity.id
_entity.type
_entity.pdbx_description
1 polymer ?
#
loop_
_entity_poly.entity_id
_entity_poly.type
_entity_poly.pdbx_seq_one_letter_code
_entity_poly.pdbx_strand_id
1 'polypeptide(L)'
;MVDRPGRLLLIQDPTMQRRTHACFERSFNEDTRLISQAPLIPWVGPDRVSAGPGLPEIWSRRRFSSLILGEIRRLRDDADGYGPRGRNFIDHVDIPEPVLAAYERVAAEHPELVRAAGA
;
A
#
# COMPACT_ATOMS: atom_id res chain seq x y z
N MET A 1 23.74 9.92 10.70
CA MET A 1 22.49 9.14 10.56
C MET A 1 21.73 9.33 11.86
N VAL A 2 20.39 9.46 11.82
CA VAL A 2 19.62 9.58 13.07
C VAL A 2 19.33 8.16 13.52
N ASP A 3 20.08 7.66 14.50
CA ASP A 3 20.06 6.23 14.83
C ASP A 3 18.87 5.85 15.74
N ARG A 4 18.26 6.83 16.43
CA ARG A 4 17.09 6.67 17.30
C ARG A 4 16.20 7.91 17.31
N PRO A 5 15.42 8.16 16.26
CA PRO A 5 14.53 9.31 16.20
C PRO A 5 13.37 9.15 17.20
N GLY A 6 13.10 10.15 18.03
CA GLY A 6 11.92 10.10 18.91
C GLY A 6 10.58 10.16 18.16
N ARG A 7 10.57 10.76 16.95
CA ARG A 7 9.40 10.81 16.06
C ARG A 7 9.85 10.80 14.59
N LEU A 8 9.10 10.09 13.75
CA LEU A 8 9.26 10.11 12.29
C LEU A 8 7.93 10.39 11.61
N LEU A 9 7.92 11.37 10.70
CA LEU A 9 6.81 11.61 9.80
C LEU A 9 7.08 10.91 8.47
N LEU A 10 6.21 9.98 8.10
CA LEU A 10 6.29 9.23 6.85
C LEU A 10 5.28 9.79 5.85
N ILE A 11 5.80 10.40 4.79
CA ILE A 11 5.02 10.87 3.63
C ILE A 11 5.45 10.06 2.41
N GLN A 12 4.52 9.32 1.84
CA GLN A 12 4.73 8.51 0.64
C GLN A 12 3.51 8.59 -0.28
N ASP A 13 3.68 8.21 -1.55
CA ASP A 13 2.60 7.88 -2.49
C ASP A 13 1.49 7.10 -1.75
N PRO A 14 0.23 7.56 -1.85
CA PRO A 14 -0.89 6.95 -1.14
C PRO A 14 -1.03 5.45 -1.36
N THR A 15 -0.65 4.94 -2.53
CA THR A 15 -0.75 3.50 -2.84
C THR A 15 0.23 2.68 -2.01
N MET A 16 1.42 3.22 -1.71
CA MET A 16 2.51 2.51 -1.01
C MET A 16 2.59 2.82 0.50
N GLN A 17 1.84 3.81 0.99
CA GLN A 17 1.94 4.33 2.36
C GLN A 17 1.88 3.22 3.44
N ARG A 18 0.91 2.30 3.35
CA ARG A 18 0.73 1.25 4.38
C ARG A 18 1.91 0.28 4.45
N ARG A 19 2.46 -0.11 3.29
CA ARG A 19 3.62 -1.00 3.23
C ARG A 19 4.88 -0.30 3.69
N THR A 20 5.09 0.96 3.29
CA THR A 20 6.21 1.77 3.80
C THR A 20 6.13 1.91 5.32
N HIS A 21 4.93 2.17 5.87
CA HIS A 21 4.73 2.21 7.31
C HIS A 21 5.13 0.88 7.98
N ALA A 22 4.67 -0.25 7.47
CA ALA A 22 5.04 -1.58 8.00
C ALA A 22 6.55 -1.87 7.91
N CYS A 23 7.24 -1.41 6.85
CA CYS A 23 8.71 -1.50 6.77
C CYS A 23 9.39 -0.70 7.88
N PHE A 24 8.87 0.49 8.19
CA PHE A 24 9.44 1.36 9.23
C PHE A 24 9.11 0.84 10.63
N GLU A 25 7.91 0.30 10.86
CA GLU A 25 7.56 -0.38 12.12
C GLU A 25 8.57 -1.48 12.45
N ARG A 26 8.97 -2.27 11.46
CA ARG A 26 9.99 -3.30 11.64
C ARG A 26 11.41 -2.76 11.80
N SER A 27 11.73 -1.65 11.13
CA SER A 27 13.11 -1.11 11.09
C SER A 27 13.47 -0.28 12.33
N PHE A 28 12.47 0.29 13.00
CA PHE A 28 12.65 1.14 14.17
C PHE A 28 12.09 0.46 15.42
N ASN A 29 12.65 0.79 16.58
CA ASN A 29 12.19 0.24 17.85
C ASN A 29 10.94 0.97 18.37
N GLU A 30 10.30 0.41 19.41
CA GLU A 30 9.08 0.96 20.03
C GLU A 30 9.25 2.39 20.58
N ASP A 31 10.49 2.84 20.83
CA ASP A 31 10.79 4.21 21.27
C ASP A 31 10.56 5.27 20.16
N THR A 32 10.46 4.83 18.91
CA THR A 32 10.25 5.71 17.76
C THR A 32 8.76 5.85 17.46
N ARG A 33 8.21 7.04 17.71
CA ARG A 33 6.82 7.32 17.30
C ARG A 33 6.73 7.57 15.79
N LEU A 34 6.18 6.61 15.05
CA LEU A 34 5.85 6.77 13.63
C LEU A 34 4.53 7.53 13.45
N ILE A 35 4.53 8.52 12.56
CA ILE A 35 3.34 9.25 12.11
C ILE A 35 3.22 9.01 10.61
N SER A 36 2.18 8.29 10.20
CA SER A 36 1.91 7.96 8.79
C SER A 36 0.93 8.96 8.19
N GLN A 37 1.35 9.70 7.17
CA GLN A 37 0.50 10.69 6.51
C GLN A 37 0.76 10.69 5.00
N ALA A 38 -0.13 10.06 4.24
CA ALA A 38 -0.15 10.22 2.79
C ALA A 38 -0.50 11.69 2.43
N PRO A 39 0.00 12.23 1.31
CA PRO A 39 -0.26 13.61 0.91
C PRO A 39 -1.73 13.86 0.54
N LEU A 40 -2.48 12.81 0.20
CA LEU A 40 -3.90 12.86 -0.11
C LEU A 40 -4.54 11.47 0.02
N ILE A 41 -5.86 11.44 0.10
CA ILE A 41 -6.66 10.24 -0.14
C ILE A 41 -7.16 10.31 -1.60
N PRO A 42 -6.78 9.36 -2.48
CA PRO A 42 -7.12 9.45 -3.90
C PRO A 42 -8.62 9.41 -4.12
N TRP A 43 -9.14 10.36 -4.90
CA TRP A 43 -10.50 10.28 -5.42
C TRP A 43 -10.49 9.45 -6.69
N VAL A 44 -11.26 8.36 -6.70
CA VAL A 44 -11.37 7.45 -7.84
C VAL A 44 -12.60 7.83 -8.66
N GLY A 45 -12.38 8.48 -9.80
CA GLY A 45 -13.41 8.82 -10.77
C GLY A 45 -13.64 7.71 -11.81
N PRO A 46 -14.59 7.92 -12.74
CA PRO A 46 -14.94 6.91 -13.76
C PRO A 46 -13.80 6.58 -14.73
N ASP A 47 -12.98 7.57 -15.11
CA ASP A 47 -11.90 7.41 -16.10
C ASP A 47 -10.49 7.72 -15.54
N ARG A 48 -10.42 8.47 -14.44
CA ARG A 48 -9.17 9.00 -13.87
C ARG A 48 -9.15 8.91 -12.35
N VAL A 49 -7.96 8.98 -11.76
CA VAL A 49 -7.75 9.14 -10.32
C VAL A 49 -7.04 10.46 -10.08
N SER A 50 -7.56 11.25 -9.13
CA SER A 50 -7.09 12.62 -8.85
C SER A 50 -7.15 12.92 -7.35
N ALA A 51 -6.74 14.13 -6.95
CA ALA A 51 -6.87 14.60 -5.56
C ALA A 51 -8.33 14.94 -5.16
N GLY A 52 -9.26 14.90 -6.11
CA GLY A 52 -10.65 15.29 -5.90
C GLY A 52 -11.41 15.47 -7.23
N PRO A 53 -12.75 15.56 -7.19
CA PRO A 53 -13.56 15.79 -8.39
C PRO A 53 -13.13 17.06 -9.13
N GLY A 54 -12.97 16.96 -10.46
CA GLY A 54 -12.58 18.10 -11.31
C GLY A 54 -11.10 18.50 -11.24
N LEU A 55 -10.28 17.84 -10.42
CA LEU A 55 -8.84 18.10 -10.33
C LEU A 55 -8.04 17.33 -11.39
N PRO A 56 -6.79 17.77 -11.68
CA PRO A 56 -5.92 17.09 -12.64
C PRO A 56 -5.72 15.60 -12.32
N GLU A 57 -5.55 14.80 -13.37
CA GLU A 57 -5.24 13.39 -13.25
C GLU A 57 -3.87 13.20 -12.57
N ILE A 58 -3.82 12.31 -11.58
CA ILE A 58 -2.58 11.85 -10.95
C ILE A 58 -2.22 10.45 -11.49
N TRP A 59 -3.23 9.60 -11.67
CA TRP A 59 -3.08 8.29 -12.31
C TRP A 59 -4.26 8.01 -13.24
N SER A 60 -3.98 7.32 -14.36
CA SER A 60 -5.04 6.62 -15.07
C SER A 60 -5.63 5.53 -14.17
N ARG A 61 -6.92 5.23 -14.35
CA ARG A 61 -7.60 4.17 -13.59
C ARG A 61 -6.89 2.82 -13.66
N ARG A 62 -6.41 2.47 -14.86
CA ARG A 62 -5.67 1.23 -15.10
C ARG A 62 -4.40 1.17 -14.25
N ARG A 63 -3.62 2.26 -14.23
CA ARG A 63 -2.37 2.32 -13.46
C ARG A 63 -2.65 2.27 -11.96
N PHE A 64 -3.60 3.04 -11.47
CA PHE A 64 -3.96 3.06 -10.05
C PHE A 64 -4.43 1.68 -9.56
N SER A 65 -5.30 1.02 -10.31
CA SER A 65 -5.81 -0.31 -9.95
C SER A 65 -4.69 -1.35 -9.90
N SER A 66 -3.77 -1.33 -10.89
CA SER A 66 -2.61 -2.24 -10.89
C SER A 66 -1.66 -1.99 -9.71
N LEU A 67 -1.49 -0.73 -9.27
CA LEU A 67 -0.71 -0.41 -8.06
C LEU A 67 -1.38 -0.96 -6.79
N ILE A 68 -2.66 -0.64 -6.57
CA ILE A 68 -3.39 -1.06 -5.36
C ILE A 68 -3.49 -2.59 -5.27
N LEU A 69 -3.83 -3.29 -6.36
CA LEU A 69 -3.86 -4.75 -6.39
C LEU A 69 -2.49 -5.35 -6.03
N GLY A 70 -1.41 -4.77 -6.56
CA GLY A 70 -0.05 -5.18 -6.21
C GLY A 70 0.28 -4.96 -4.73
N GLU A 71 -0.18 -3.87 -4.13
CA GLU A 71 0.07 -3.56 -2.72
C GLU A 71 -0.69 -4.50 -1.77
N ILE A 72 -1.94 -4.86 -2.07
CA ILE A 72 -2.66 -5.87 -1.27
C ILE A 72 -1.97 -7.23 -1.32
N ARG A 73 -1.47 -7.66 -2.49
CA ARG A 73 -0.65 -8.87 -2.59
C ARG A 73 0.60 -8.81 -1.72
N ARG A 74 1.32 -7.69 -1.72
CA ARG A 74 2.54 -7.52 -0.91
C ARG A 74 2.23 -7.48 0.59
N LEU A 75 1.10 -6.89 0.99
CA LEU A 75 0.71 -6.79 2.40
C LEU A 75 0.19 -8.10 2.99
N ARG A 76 -0.32 -9.02 2.15
CA ARG A 76 -0.75 -10.34 2.64
C ARG A 76 0.41 -11.10 3.26
N ASP A 77 0.09 -11.89 4.28
CA ASP A 77 1.05 -12.77 4.94
C ASP A 77 0.86 -14.22 4.46
N ASP A 78 1.23 -14.42 3.21
CA ASP A 78 1.23 -15.71 2.53
C ASP A 78 2.55 -15.90 1.76
N ALA A 79 2.67 -17.00 1.01
CA ALA A 79 3.90 -17.35 0.30
C ALA A 79 4.35 -16.31 -0.74
N ASP A 80 3.42 -15.50 -1.27
CA ASP A 80 3.70 -14.47 -2.28
C ASP A 80 3.90 -13.07 -1.66
N GLY A 81 3.47 -12.91 -0.41
CA GLY A 81 3.47 -11.65 0.32
C GLY A 81 4.80 -11.26 0.93
N TYR A 82 4.84 -10.08 1.55
CA TYR A 82 6.04 -9.55 2.20
C TYR A 82 6.08 -9.84 3.70
N GLY A 83 5.03 -10.43 4.27
CA GLY A 83 4.98 -10.85 5.66
C GLY A 83 5.89 -12.06 5.99
N PRO A 84 5.94 -12.49 7.25
CA PRO A 84 6.76 -13.60 7.73
C PRO A 84 6.58 -14.93 6.98
N ARG A 85 5.39 -15.20 6.41
CA ARG A 85 5.09 -16.43 5.66
C ARG A 85 5.54 -16.39 4.20
N GLY A 86 5.98 -15.23 3.72
CA GLY A 86 6.49 -15.01 2.37
C GLY A 86 7.93 -14.51 2.39
N ARG A 87 8.14 -13.28 1.92
CA ARG A 87 9.48 -12.70 1.78
C ARG A 87 10.08 -12.16 3.08
N ASN A 88 9.27 -12.04 4.14
CA ASN A 88 9.72 -11.57 5.44
C ASN A 88 10.45 -10.22 5.36
N PHE A 89 9.87 -9.25 4.66
CA PHE A 89 10.34 -7.85 4.58
C PHE A 89 9.59 -6.90 5.52
N ILE A 90 8.37 -7.27 5.91
CA ILE A 90 7.53 -6.57 6.89
C ILE A 90 7.02 -7.58 7.91
N ASP A 91 6.58 -7.09 9.07
CA ASP A 91 5.85 -7.93 10.02
C ASP A 91 4.43 -8.20 9.51
N HIS A 92 3.70 -9.07 10.22
CA HIS A 92 2.33 -9.39 9.87
C HIS A 92 1.46 -8.13 9.84
N VAL A 93 0.62 -8.00 8.81
CA VAL A 93 -0.35 -6.92 8.66
C VAL A 93 -1.75 -7.51 8.57
N ASP A 94 -2.60 -7.17 9.55
CA ASP A 94 -4.03 -7.44 9.48
C ASP A 94 -4.66 -6.59 8.37
N ILE A 95 -5.13 -7.24 7.30
CA ILE A 95 -5.90 -6.58 6.24
C ILE A 95 -7.38 -6.78 6.53
N PRO A 96 -8.19 -5.71 6.66
CA PRO A 96 -9.61 -5.84 6.95
C PRO A 96 -10.35 -6.66 5.89
N GLU A 97 -11.29 -7.50 6.33
CA GLU A 97 -12.10 -8.36 5.44
C GLU A 97 -12.78 -7.58 4.28
N PRO A 98 -13.37 -6.39 4.50
CA PRO A 98 -13.95 -5.62 3.38
C PRO A 98 -12.91 -5.22 2.30
N VAL A 99 -11.65 -5.04 2.69
CA VAL A 99 -10.55 -4.70 1.78
C VAL A 99 -10.12 -5.94 0.99
N LEU A 100 -10.03 -7.10 1.64
CA LEU A 100 -9.75 -8.37 0.95
C LEU A 100 -10.87 -8.74 -0.03
N ALA A 101 -12.13 -8.63 0.40
CA ALA A 101 -13.28 -8.86 -0.48
C ALA A 101 -13.29 -7.91 -1.69
N ALA A 102 -12.97 -6.63 -1.49
CA ALA A 102 -12.83 -5.68 -2.59
C ALA A 102 -11.69 -6.05 -3.54
N TYR A 103 -10.53 -6.46 -3.00
CA TYR A 103 -9.41 -6.96 -3.79
C TYR A 103 -9.83 -8.15 -4.66
N GLU A 104 -10.46 -9.18 -4.09
CA GLU A 104 -10.79 -10.42 -4.80
C GLU A 104 -11.75 -10.15 -5.97
N ARG A 105 -12.76 -9.27 -5.77
CA ARG A 105 -13.66 -8.85 -6.86
C ARG A 105 -12.91 -8.16 -7.99
N VAL A 106 -12.10 -7.16 -7.68
CA VAL A 106 -11.39 -6.37 -8.70
C VAL A 106 -10.32 -7.23 -9.40
N ALA A 107 -9.64 -8.12 -8.69
CA ALA A 107 -8.68 -9.05 -9.25
C ALA A 107 -9.33 -10.07 -10.19
N ALA A 108 -10.54 -10.56 -9.87
CA ALA A 108 -11.29 -11.47 -10.71
C ALA A 108 -11.82 -10.78 -11.98
N GLU A 109 -12.27 -9.53 -11.89
CA GLU A 109 -12.72 -8.72 -13.03
C GLU A 109 -11.58 -8.29 -13.95
N HIS A 110 -10.38 -8.09 -13.39
CA HIS A 110 -9.22 -7.54 -14.09
C HIS A 110 -7.92 -8.34 -13.82
N PRO A 111 -7.86 -9.62 -14.23
CA PRO A 111 -6.70 -10.47 -13.96
C PRO A 111 -5.41 -9.93 -14.57
N GLU A 112 -5.49 -9.16 -15.67
CA GLU A 112 -4.34 -8.55 -16.33
C GLU A 112 -3.70 -7.40 -15.55
N LEU A 113 -4.37 -6.90 -14.50
CA LEU A 113 -3.84 -5.85 -13.62
C LEU A 113 -3.08 -6.42 -12.42
N VAL A 114 -3.28 -7.70 -12.13
CA VAL A 114 -2.63 -8.43 -11.04
C VAL A 114 -1.19 -8.77 -11.48
N ARG A 115 -0.25 -7.87 -11.17
CA ARG A 115 1.17 -8.12 -11.46
C ARG A 115 1.74 -9.12 -10.48
N ALA A 116 2.63 -10.00 -10.97
CA ALA A 116 3.50 -10.82 -10.14
C ALA A 116 4.32 -9.95 -9.17
N ALA A 117 4.56 -10.45 -7.95
CA ALA A 117 5.44 -9.78 -7.00
C ALA A 117 6.89 -9.86 -7.53
N GLY A 118 7.34 -8.80 -8.22
CA GLY A 118 8.72 -8.63 -8.67
C GLY A 118 9.00 -9.27 -10.04
N ALA A 119 9.24 -8.42 -11.03
CA ALA A 119 10.46 -8.51 -11.82
C ALA A 119 11.42 -7.46 -11.24
#